data_AF-A0A7X7LME4-F1
#
_entry.id   AF-A0A7X7LME4-F1
#
_cell.length_a   1.000
_cell.length_b   1.000
_cell.length_c   1.000
_cell.angle_alpha   90.00
_cell.angle_beta   90.00
_cell.angle_gamma   90.00
#
_symmetry.space_group_name_H-M   'P 1'
#
loop_
_entity.id
_entity.type
_entity.pdbx_description
1 polymer ?
#
loop_
_entity_poly.entity_id
_entity_poly.type
_entity_poly.pdbx_seq_one_letter_code
_entity_poly.pdbx_strand_id
1 'polypeptide(L)'
;MSHLLQDLNPSQLEAVSHLEGPCIVLAGAGSGKTRVITRRIVNLINNGARYDEILSITFTNKAAQEMRSRVAAIRPDYTGYWTQTFHAACYRILRM
;
A
#
# COMPACT_ATOMS: atom_id res chain seq x y z
N MET A 1 15.35 9.61 -1.90
CA MET A 1 15.23 8.49 -0.95
C MET A 1 14.89 8.91 0.50
N SER A 2 14.90 10.19 0.89
CA SER A 2 14.79 10.59 2.31
C SER A 2 13.37 10.77 2.87
N HIS A 3 12.38 11.23 2.09
CA HIS A 3 11.08 11.66 2.67
C HIS A 3 10.07 10.52 2.95
N LEU A 4 10.24 9.34 2.36
CA LEU A 4 9.29 8.23 2.52
C LEU A 4 9.24 7.72 3.97
N LEU A 5 10.39 7.66 4.62
CA LEU A 5 10.56 7.12 5.96
C LEU A 5 10.58 8.20 7.05
N GLN A 6 10.64 9.48 6.65
CA GLN A 6 10.60 10.62 7.57
C GLN A 6 9.27 10.71 8.34
N ASP A 7 9.37 11.19 9.58
CA ASP A 7 8.26 11.41 10.51
C ASP A 7 7.43 10.17 10.84
N LEU A 8 8.00 8.97 10.65
CA LEU A 8 7.42 7.72 11.13
C LEU A 8 7.93 7.47 12.55
N ASN A 9 7.03 7.03 13.44
CA ASN A 9 7.47 6.50 14.72
C ASN A 9 8.16 5.12 14.51
N PRO A 10 8.87 4.58 15.52
CA PRO A 10 9.62 3.32 15.36
C PRO A 10 8.78 2.16 14.81
N SER A 11 7.57 1.93 15.34
CA SER A 11 6.70 0.84 14.88
C SER A 11 6.17 1.05 13.46
N GLN A 12 5.89 2.29 13.06
CA GLN A 12 5.51 2.61 11.68
C GLN A 12 6.69 2.42 10.72
N LEU A 13 7.90 2.81 11.13
CA LEU A 13 9.10 2.63 10.35
C LEU A 13 9.39 1.15 10.11
N GLU A 14 9.30 0.32 11.15
CA GLU A 14 9.42 -1.13 11.07
C GLU A 14 8.41 -1.71 10.08
N ALA A 15 7.13 -1.37 10.21
CA ALA A 15 6.07 -1.85 9.32
C ALA A 15 6.26 -1.43 7.84
N VAL A 16 6.74 -0.20 7.59
CA VAL A 16 7.03 0.27 6.23
C VAL A 16 8.28 -0.39 5.64
N SER A 17 9.26 -0.69 6.49
CA SER A 17 10.55 -1.28 6.09
C SER A 17 10.49 -2.81 5.96
N HIS A 18 9.39 -3.44 6.36
CA HIS A 18 9.19 -4.88 6.23
C HIS A 18 9.00 -5.31 4.77
N LEU A 19 10.03 -5.91 4.18
CA LEU A 19 10.07 -6.31 2.77
C LEU A 19 9.60 -7.74 2.51
N GLU A 20 9.91 -8.69 3.41
CA GLU A 20 9.79 -10.12 3.13
C GLU A 20 9.04 -10.88 4.22
N GLY A 21 8.30 -11.92 3.83
CA GLY A 21 7.56 -12.78 4.75
C GLY A 21 6.30 -12.13 5.35
N PRO A 22 5.53 -12.90 6.14
CA PRO A 22 4.28 -12.43 6.74
C PRO A 22 4.50 -11.31 7.76
N CYS A 23 3.60 -10.32 7.77
CA CYS A 23 3.60 -9.23 8.74
C CYS A 23 2.16 -8.84 9.11
N ILE A 24 1.91 -8.64 10.40
CA ILE A 24 0.64 -8.14 10.94
C ILE A 24 0.85 -6.82 11.65
N VAL A 25 0.06 -5.80 11.29
CA VAL A 25 0.11 -4.47 11.92
C VAL A 25 -1.18 -4.23 12.68
N LEU A 26 -1.13 -4.33 14.01
CA LEU A 26 -2.26 -4.06 14.90
C LEU A 26 -2.24 -2.59 15.31
N ALA A 27 -3.30 -1.84 15.02
CA ALA A 27 -3.31 -0.41 15.34
C ALA A 27 -4.72 0.18 15.55
N GLY A 28 -4.85 1.01 16.59
CA GLY A 28 -6.07 1.74 16.93
C GLY A 28 -6.48 2.80 15.90
N ALA A 29 -7.65 3.42 16.08
CA ALA A 29 -8.07 4.56 15.26
C ALA A 29 -7.06 5.72 15.35
N GLY A 30 -6.89 6.48 14.26
CA GLY A 30 -5.96 7.63 14.24
C GLY A 30 -4.45 7.30 14.22
N SER A 31 -4.05 6.03 14.34
CA SER A 31 -2.63 5.63 14.44
C SER A 31 -1.82 5.72 13.14
N GLY A 32 -2.42 6.18 12.05
CA GLY A 32 -1.74 6.29 10.75
C GLY A 32 -1.68 5.00 9.92
N LYS A 33 -2.57 4.01 10.15
CA LYS A 33 -2.64 2.76 9.35
C LYS A 33 -2.56 2.98 7.83
N THR A 34 -3.36 3.91 7.31
CA THR A 34 -3.39 4.23 5.89
C THR A 34 -2.05 4.82 5.42
N ARG A 35 -1.41 5.66 6.24
CA ARG A 35 -0.09 6.21 5.96
C ARG A 35 0.99 5.13 5.89
N VAL A 36 0.94 4.15 6.81
CA VAL A 36 1.86 3.00 6.81
C VAL A 36 1.69 2.18 5.54
N ILE A 37 0.46 1.76 5.20
CA ILE A 37 0.26 0.86 4.06
C ILE A 37 0.61 1.52 2.72
N THR A 38 0.30 2.81 2.54
CA THR A 38 0.65 3.52 1.29
C THR A 38 2.15 3.70 1.16
N ARG A 39 2.85 4.02 2.26
CA ARG A 39 4.31 4.17 2.26
C ARG A 39 5.01 2.82 2.07
N ARG A 40 4.46 1.74 2.62
CA ARG A 40 4.96 0.37 2.43
C ARG A 40 4.89 -0.04 0.96
N ILE A 41 3.77 0.22 0.26
CA ILE A 41 3.65 -0.05 -1.19
C ILE A 41 4.77 0.65 -1.96
N VAL A 42 4.98 1.94 -1.70
CA VAL A 42 6.06 2.70 -2.34
C VAL A 42 7.44 2.14 -1.98
N ASN A 43 7.63 1.71 -0.72
CA ASN A 43 8.90 1.14 -0.28
C ASN A 43 9.19 -0.18 -1.00
N LEU A 44 8.21 -1.07 -1.17
CA LEU A 44 8.36 -2.30 -1.94
C LEU A 44 8.77 -2.02 -3.39
N ILE A 45 8.11 -1.04 -4.03
CA ILE A 45 8.44 -0.62 -5.41
C ILE A 45 9.88 -0.09 -5.49
N ASN A 46 10.26 0.76 -4.54
CA ASN A 46 11.63 1.31 -4.49
C ASN A 46 12.70 0.23 -4.22
N ASN A 47 12.31 -0.91 -3.66
CA ASN A 47 13.16 -2.08 -3.43
C ASN A 47 13.01 -3.15 -4.53
N GLY A 48 12.46 -2.80 -5.69
CA GLY A 48 12.50 -3.63 -6.90
C GLY A 48 11.24 -4.43 -7.22
N ALA A 49 10.22 -4.39 -6.37
CA ALA A 49 8.94 -5.01 -6.70
C ALA A 49 8.28 -4.29 -7.88
N ARG A 50 7.84 -5.04 -8.89
CA ARG A 50 7.08 -4.47 -10.01
C ARG A 50 5.66 -4.12 -9.57
N TYR A 51 5.02 -3.17 -10.25
CA TYR A 51 3.66 -2.73 -9.92
C TYR A 51 2.62 -3.87 -9.99
N ASP A 52 2.85 -4.86 -10.86
CA ASP A 52 2.02 -6.04 -11.06
C ASP A 52 2.27 -7.16 -10.04
N GLU A 53 3.32 -7.06 -9.22
CA GLU A 53 3.63 -7.98 -8.12
C GLU A 53 2.98 -7.57 -6.80
N ILE A 54 2.36 -6.38 -6.73
CA ILE A 54 1.78 -5.83 -5.50
C ILE A 54 0.26 -5.76 -5.61
N LEU A 55 -0.41 -6.62 -4.84
CA LEU A 55 -1.86 -6.60 -4.65
C LEU A 55 -2.22 -5.89 -3.34
N SER A 56 -2.99 -4.80 -3.43
CA SER A 56 -3.55 -4.12 -2.26
C SER A 56 -5.07 -4.19 -2.29
N ILE A 57 -5.66 -4.73 -1.22
CA ILE A 57 -7.09 -5.00 -1.16
C ILE A 57 -7.71 -4.26 0.03
N THR A 58 -8.89 -3.70 -0.20
CA THR A 58 -9.76 -3.15 0.86
C THR A 58 -11.23 -3.49 0.62
N PHE A 59 -12.12 -3.10 1.52
CA PHE A 59 -13.53 -3.47 1.43
C PHE A 59 -14.36 -2.50 0.57
N THR A 60 -14.03 -1.21 0.57
CA THR A 60 -14.86 -0.19 -0.08
C THR A 60 -14.16 0.44 -1.28
N ASN A 61 -14.94 0.79 -2.31
CA ASN A 61 -14.44 1.49 -3.48
C ASN A 61 -13.80 2.84 -3.10
N LYS A 62 -14.37 3.53 -2.10
CA LYS A 62 -13.84 4.78 -1.57
C LYS A 62 -12.44 4.60 -0.99
N ALA A 63 -12.24 3.58 -0.14
CA ALA A 63 -10.92 3.30 0.44
C ALA A 63 -9.90 2.89 -0.65
N ALA A 64 -10.32 2.11 -1.64
CA ALA A 64 -9.43 1.72 -2.75
C ALA A 64 -9.02 2.94 -3.58
N GLN A 65 -9.94 3.86 -3.86
CA GLN A 65 -9.65 5.11 -4.57
C GLN A 65 -8.72 6.02 -3.76
N GLU A 66 -9.01 6.20 -2.47
CA GLU A 66 -8.19 7.02 -1.58
C GLU A 66 -6.76 6.47 -1.48
N MET A 67 -6.61 5.15 -1.34
CA MET A 67 -5.30 4.52 -1.29
C MET A 67 -4.52 4.72 -2.59
N ARG A 68 -5.17 4.55 -3.76
CA ARG A 68 -4.57 4.85 -5.07
C ARG A 68 -4.05 6.27 -5.14
N SER A 69 -4.90 7.25 -4.78
CA SER A 69 -4.53 8.67 -4.78
C SER A 69 -3.35 8.97 -3.85
N ARG A 70 -3.34 8.37 -2.65
CA ARG A 70 -2.25 8.56 -1.67
C ARG A 70 -0.92 7.96 -2.13
N VAL A 71 -0.94 6.80 -2.78
CA VAL A 71 0.29 6.21 -3.36
C VAL A 71 0.77 7.04 -4.55
N ALA A 72 -0.14 7.42 -5.46
CA ALA A 72 0.19 8.26 -6.62
C ALA A 72 0.77 9.63 -6.23
N ALA A 73 0.32 10.21 -5.12
CA ALA A 73 0.89 11.45 -4.59
C ALA A 73 2.37 11.32 -4.17
N ILE A 74 2.84 10.11 -3.82
CA ILE A 74 4.24 9.83 -3.47
C ILE A 74 5.02 9.33 -4.68
N ARG A 75 4.36 8.55 -5.55
CA ARG A 75 4.93 7.85 -6.69
C ARG A 75 4.03 8.07 -7.92
N PRO A 76 4.24 9.16 -8.70
CA PRO A 76 3.28 9.60 -9.73
C PRO A 76 3.03 8.63 -10.89
N ASP A 77 3.98 7.72 -11.16
CA ASP A 77 3.84 6.64 -12.14
C ASP A 77 3.06 5.43 -11.61
N TYR A 78 2.57 5.48 -10.36
CA TYR A 78 1.75 4.43 -9.78
C TYR A 78 0.35 4.37 -10.43
N THR A 79 0.11 3.33 -11.20
CA THR A 79 -1.18 3.13 -11.91
C THR A 79 -2.32 2.71 -10.98
N GLY A 80 -2.01 2.13 -9.82
CA GLY A 80 -3.00 1.60 -8.89
C GLY A 80 -3.81 0.42 -9.45
N TYR A 81 -3.33 -0.24 -10.51
CA TYR A 81 -4.07 -1.29 -11.22
C TYR A 81 -4.54 -2.40 -10.28
N TRP A 82 -3.67 -2.86 -9.38
CA TRP A 82 -3.96 -3.87 -8.35
C TRP A 82 -4.25 -3.31 -6.95
N THR A 83 -4.60 -2.02 -6.84
CA THR A 83 -5.27 -1.50 -5.62
C THR A 83 -6.78 -1.52 -5.82
N GLN A 84 -7.44 -2.52 -5.25
CA GLN A 84 -8.83 -2.87 -5.56
C GLN A 84 -9.64 -3.19 -4.32
N THR A 85 -10.95 -3.37 -4.51
CA THR A 85 -11.76 -4.12 -3.54
C THR A 85 -11.61 -5.62 -3.73
N PHE A 86 -11.99 -6.43 -2.74
CA PHE A 86 -12.05 -7.89 -2.89
C PHE A 86 -12.82 -8.31 -4.16
N HIS A 87 -14.04 -7.80 -4.33
CA HIS A 87 -14.89 -8.12 -5.48
C HIS A 87 -14.24 -7.72 -6.82
N ALA A 88 -13.65 -6.51 -6.89
CA ALA A 88 -13.02 -6.06 -8.13
C ALA A 88 -11.75 -6.87 -8.48
N ALA A 89 -10.96 -7.26 -7.48
CA ALA A 89 -9.81 -8.14 -7.67
C ALA A 89 -10.25 -9.52 -8.18
N CYS A 90 -11.22 -10.17 -7.51
CA CYS A 90 -11.75 -11.46 -7.91
C CYS A 90 -12.36 -11.42 -9.32
N TYR A 91 -13.18 -10.40 -9.61
CA TYR A 91 -13.78 -10.22 -10.93
C TYR A 91 -12.72 -10.11 -12.03
N ARG A 92 -11.63 -9.36 -11.78
CA ARG A 92 -10.53 -9.25 -12.74
C ARG A 92 -9.85 -10.60 -13.00
N ILE A 93 -9.54 -11.34 -11.94
CA ILE A 93 -8.91 -12.67 -12.04
C ILE A 93 -9.77 -13.60 -12.91
N LEU A 94 -11.09 -13.56 -12.76
CA LEU A 94 -12.03 -14.41 -13.51
C LEU A 94 -12.28 -13.96 -14.95
N ARG A 95 -11.85 -12.74 -15.32
CA ARG A 95 -12.06 -12.15 -16.66
C ARG A 95 -10.78 -12.05 -17.47
N MET A 96 -9.65 -12.47 -16.89
CA MET A 96 -8.41 -12.75 -17.62
C MET A 96 -8.55 -14.07 -18.38
#